data_AF-A0A7W0WKU5-F1
#
_entry.id   AF-A0A7W0WKU5-F1
#
_cell.length_a   1.000
_cell.length_b   1.000
_cell.length_c   1.000
_cell.angle_alpha   90.00
_cell.angle_beta   90.00
_cell.angle_gamma   90.00
#
_symmetry.space_group_name_H-M   'P 1'
#
loop_
_entity.id
_entity.type
_entity.pdbx_description
1 polymer ?
#
loop_
_entity_poly.entity_id
_entity_poly.type
_entity_poly.pdbx_seq_one_letter_code
_entity_poly.pdbx_strand_id
1 'polypeptide(L)'
;MFPRALLLAGGVLTAGCASPAARPSSHPAPVASASCLIATDSTGPDRPITAAFQDPADAARSRRAESVTTPIRLDCQGRTLPALAVAWSRDSTARFWTLELREPEPSDGVERWTAAALAATWRADPEANAALEWGGVESLVPIDARRVVVGFSAPALELPTLFADRALGVTYGAGRPGIVPAPPGGDLRDAVDRATDLIQTGDPDLLDYARQQPGLTIAPLPWSRSYLLVLPSWSPGAGTMVPADTAAFRAGLARDVARTDARVPEAPFWWKQRDACLRSGTSVPRRERLHAVVYSAADGVARDLAERIVALAERSELTARGLPADSFVTALHAGGAVAFVLAVPTHAPLLCRETAAWPPQVAVVPLVETRMHAIVRRGVPPIVVEWDGTVRAAGAGEKSRAR
;
A
#
# COMPACT_ATOMS: atom_id res chain seq x y z
N MET A 1 -49.83 75.29 11.68
CA MET A 1 -50.97 75.31 10.74
C MET A 1 -50.74 74.17 9.75
N PHE A 2 -51.70 73.23 9.66
CA PHE A 2 -51.72 71.95 8.91
C PHE A 2 -51.54 72.09 7.36
N PRO A 3 -51.42 71.01 6.53
CA PRO A 3 -51.26 69.56 6.78
C PRO A 3 -50.24 68.78 5.88
N ARG A 4 -50.12 67.48 6.24
CA ARG A 4 -49.65 66.24 5.58
C ARG A 4 -49.67 66.10 4.03
N ALA A 5 -48.73 65.30 3.49
CA ALA A 5 -49.02 64.17 2.59
C ALA A 5 -47.89 63.12 2.54
N LEU A 6 -48.27 61.85 2.70
CA LEU A 6 -47.49 60.62 2.61
C LEU A 6 -47.29 60.21 1.14
N LEU A 7 -46.12 59.69 0.76
CA LEU A 7 -45.93 58.91 -0.48
C LEU A 7 -45.18 57.61 -0.16
N LEU A 8 -45.88 56.49 -0.34
CA LEU A 8 -45.38 55.11 -0.32
C LEU A 8 -44.70 54.82 -1.66
N ALA A 9 -43.44 54.36 -1.64
CA ALA A 9 -42.77 53.79 -2.80
C ALA A 9 -42.59 52.28 -2.60
N GLY A 10 -43.30 51.49 -3.41
CA GLY A 10 -43.16 50.04 -3.48
C GLY A 10 -41.94 49.64 -4.31
N GLY A 11 -41.03 48.87 -3.71
CA GLY A 11 -39.93 48.22 -4.40
C GLY A 11 -40.31 46.79 -4.80
N VAL A 12 -40.29 46.53 -6.11
CA VAL A 12 -40.49 45.20 -6.71
C VAL A 12 -39.18 44.41 -6.59
N LEU A 13 -39.23 43.26 -5.90
CA LEU A 13 -38.15 42.27 -5.85
C LEU A 13 -38.23 41.39 -7.11
N THR A 14 -37.22 41.45 -7.95
CA THR A 14 -37.03 40.52 -9.08
C THR A 14 -36.33 39.26 -8.58
N ALA A 15 -37.06 38.14 -8.58
CA ALA A 15 -36.53 36.82 -8.29
C ALA A 15 -35.71 36.32 -9.50
N GLY A 16 -34.38 36.25 -9.35
CA GLY A 16 -33.49 35.61 -10.31
C GLY A 16 -33.56 34.08 -10.17
N CYS A 17 -33.88 33.39 -11.26
CA CYS A 17 -33.94 31.93 -11.34
C CYS A 17 -32.56 31.30 -11.06
N ALA A 18 -32.45 30.56 -9.96
CA ALA A 18 -31.33 29.65 -9.73
C ALA A 18 -31.45 28.46 -10.68
N SER A 19 -30.46 28.30 -11.56
CA SER A 19 -30.32 27.08 -12.37
C SER A 19 -30.03 25.89 -11.46
N PRO A 20 -30.64 24.72 -11.68
CA PRO A 20 -30.31 23.52 -10.90
C PRO A 20 -28.84 23.17 -11.14
N ALA A 21 -28.04 23.23 -10.08
CA ALA A 21 -26.67 22.74 -10.10
C ALA A 21 -26.67 21.30 -10.62
N ALA A 22 -25.91 21.04 -11.68
CA ALA A 22 -25.73 19.71 -12.24
C ALA A 22 -25.31 18.77 -11.09
N ARG A 23 -26.07 17.69 -10.87
CA ARG A 23 -25.69 16.66 -9.90
C ARG A 23 -24.30 16.15 -10.30
N PRO A 24 -23.30 16.15 -9.39
CA PRO A 24 -22.05 15.47 -9.66
C PRO A 24 -22.36 14.01 -9.99
N SER A 25 -21.80 13.53 -11.09
CA SER A 25 -21.98 12.16 -11.59
C SER A 25 -21.46 11.15 -10.56
N SER A 26 -22.38 10.54 -9.82
CA SER A 26 -22.08 9.40 -8.95
C SER A 26 -21.79 8.18 -9.82
N HIS A 27 -20.52 7.78 -9.93
CA HIS A 27 -20.21 6.47 -10.50
C HIS A 27 -20.56 5.39 -9.47
N PRO A 28 -21.30 4.33 -9.86
CA PRO A 28 -21.52 3.20 -8.97
C PRO A 28 -20.17 2.60 -8.63
N ALA A 29 -19.95 2.32 -7.35
CA ALA A 29 -18.63 1.99 -6.91
C ALA A 29 -18.21 0.58 -7.42
N PRO A 30 -16.99 0.46 -7.95
CA PRO A 30 -16.44 -0.83 -8.41
C PRO A 30 -16.40 -1.85 -7.26
N VAL A 31 -16.59 -3.12 -7.60
CA VAL A 31 -16.53 -4.25 -6.64
C VAL A 31 -15.34 -5.14 -7.01
N ALA A 32 -14.73 -5.80 -6.01
CA ALA A 32 -13.55 -6.65 -6.19
C ALA A 32 -13.78 -7.68 -7.32
N SER A 33 -12.77 -7.85 -8.19
CA SER A 33 -12.81 -8.90 -9.22
C SER A 33 -12.60 -10.28 -8.60
N ALA A 34 -13.18 -11.30 -9.25
CA ALA A 34 -12.97 -12.70 -8.89
C ALA A 34 -11.48 -13.09 -8.87
N SER A 35 -10.62 -12.43 -9.66
CA SER A 35 -9.17 -12.64 -9.67
C SER A 35 -8.45 -12.25 -8.38
N CYS A 36 -9.08 -11.43 -7.53
CA CYS A 36 -8.51 -11.01 -6.25
C CYS A 36 -9.03 -11.84 -5.07
N LEU A 37 -9.74 -12.91 -5.37
CA LEU A 37 -10.35 -13.80 -4.40
C LEU A 37 -9.74 -15.19 -4.54
N ILE A 38 -9.16 -15.70 -3.46
CA ILE A 38 -8.74 -17.09 -3.36
C ILE A 38 -9.95 -17.86 -2.84
N ALA A 39 -10.74 -18.38 -3.78
CA ALA A 39 -11.87 -19.24 -3.47
C ALA A 39 -11.36 -20.60 -2.99
N THR A 40 -12.03 -21.16 -2.01
CA THR A 40 -11.93 -22.58 -1.70
C THR A 40 -13.32 -23.20 -1.80
N ASP A 41 -13.38 -24.52 -1.81
CA ASP A 41 -14.59 -25.35 -1.69
C ASP A 41 -15.29 -25.25 -0.31
N SER A 42 -15.11 -24.14 0.42
CA SER A 42 -15.69 -23.93 1.74
C SER A 42 -17.22 -23.85 1.69
N THR A 43 -17.86 -24.80 2.37
CA THR A 43 -19.31 -24.82 2.61
C THR A 43 -19.66 -24.58 4.09
N GLY A 44 -18.64 -24.49 4.96
CA GLY A 44 -18.78 -24.40 6.41
C GLY A 44 -19.09 -22.99 6.95
N PRO A 45 -19.32 -22.87 8.26
CA PRO A 45 -19.52 -21.59 8.93
C PRO A 45 -18.25 -20.73 8.90
N ASP A 46 -18.43 -19.43 9.05
CA ASP A 46 -17.32 -18.50 9.20
C ASP A 46 -16.51 -18.83 10.46
N ARG A 47 -15.21 -19.06 10.27
CA ARG A 47 -14.26 -19.37 11.35
C ARG A 47 -12.95 -18.60 11.16
N PRO A 48 -12.16 -18.38 12.23
CA PRO A 48 -10.82 -17.84 12.09
C PRO A 48 -9.95 -18.70 11.15
N ILE A 49 -9.10 -18.03 10.39
CA ILE A 49 -8.14 -18.65 9.46
C ILE A 49 -6.77 -18.57 10.12
N THR A 50 -6.21 -19.71 10.52
CA THR A 50 -4.84 -19.75 11.05
C THR A 50 -3.85 -19.52 9.92
N ALA A 51 -2.89 -18.61 10.10
CA ALA A 51 -1.96 -18.26 9.03
C ALA A 51 -0.50 -18.24 9.47
N ALA A 52 0.41 -18.72 8.62
CA ALA A 52 1.85 -18.56 8.79
C ALA A 52 2.42 -17.71 7.65
N PHE A 53 3.39 -16.85 7.97
CA PHE A 53 3.98 -15.92 7.02
C PHE A 53 5.50 -16.07 7.05
N GLN A 54 6.11 -16.13 5.87
CA GLN A 54 7.57 -16.07 5.74
C GLN A 54 8.13 -14.72 6.23
N ASP A 55 7.44 -13.63 5.90
CA ASP A 55 7.81 -12.28 6.35
C ASP A 55 6.90 -11.82 7.50
N PRO A 56 7.44 -11.53 8.70
CA PRO A 56 6.68 -10.96 9.81
C PRO A 56 5.95 -9.65 9.47
N ALA A 57 6.45 -8.85 8.53
CA ALA A 57 5.78 -7.65 8.07
C ALA A 57 4.47 -7.97 7.32
N ASP A 58 4.40 -9.10 6.61
CA ASP A 58 3.18 -9.57 5.95
C ASP A 58 2.13 -10.01 6.97
N ALA A 59 2.57 -10.70 8.04
CA ALA A 59 1.71 -11.05 9.17
C ALA A 59 1.11 -9.80 9.85
N ALA A 60 1.94 -8.77 10.07
CA ALA A 60 1.51 -7.52 10.67
C ALA A 60 0.50 -6.77 9.78
N ARG A 61 0.74 -6.71 8.47
CA ARG A 61 -0.20 -6.09 7.52
C ARG A 61 -1.54 -6.83 7.48
N SER A 62 -1.52 -8.16 7.42
CA SER A 62 -2.74 -8.98 7.43
C SER A 62 -3.54 -8.77 8.71
N ARG A 63 -2.88 -8.77 9.88
CA ARG A 63 -3.53 -8.47 11.16
C ARG A 63 -4.16 -7.08 11.19
N ARG A 64 -3.46 -6.07 10.67
CA ARG A 64 -3.98 -4.69 10.60
C ARG A 64 -5.16 -4.59 9.62
N ALA A 65 -5.15 -5.35 8.51
CA ALA A 65 -6.25 -5.37 7.55
C ALA A 65 -7.53 -6.03 8.10
N GLU A 66 -7.42 -6.94 9.08
CA GLU A 66 -8.59 -7.52 9.76
C GLU A 66 -9.22 -6.55 10.76
N SER A 67 -8.42 -5.69 11.40
CA SER A 67 -8.89 -4.79 12.45
C SER A 67 -9.18 -3.37 11.97
N VAL A 68 -8.67 -2.94 10.82
CA VAL A 68 -8.79 -1.57 10.33
C VAL A 68 -9.52 -1.53 8.99
N THR A 69 -10.64 -0.80 8.93
CA THR A 69 -11.28 -0.47 7.64
C THR A 69 -10.90 0.94 7.24
N THR A 70 -10.30 1.09 6.08
CA THR A 70 -9.89 2.37 5.49
C THR A 70 -11.05 3.08 4.77
N PRO A 71 -10.91 4.38 4.45
CA PRO A 71 -11.88 5.10 3.63
C PRO A 71 -12.23 4.38 2.32
N ILE A 72 -11.22 3.95 1.56
CA ILE A 72 -11.39 3.03 0.43
C ILE A 72 -10.44 1.86 0.56
N ARG A 73 -10.63 0.82 -0.26
CA ARG A 73 -9.65 -0.25 -0.44
C ARG A 73 -9.12 -0.25 -1.87
N LEU A 74 -8.00 -0.91 -2.07
CA LEU A 74 -7.48 -1.22 -3.40
C LEU A 74 -7.48 -2.73 -3.57
N ASP A 75 -8.07 -3.21 -4.66
CA ASP A 75 -8.02 -4.63 -5.01
C ASP A 75 -6.62 -5.07 -5.44
N CYS A 76 -6.43 -6.36 -5.69
CA CYS A 76 -5.15 -6.92 -6.12
C CYS A 76 -4.58 -6.33 -7.44
N GLN A 77 -5.37 -5.55 -8.19
CA GLN A 77 -4.99 -4.85 -9.41
C GLN A 77 -4.82 -3.33 -9.19
N GLY A 78 -4.92 -2.85 -7.96
CA GLY A 78 -4.82 -1.44 -7.62
C GLY A 78 -6.09 -0.62 -7.90
N ARG A 79 -7.22 -1.27 -8.23
CA ARG A 79 -8.48 -0.55 -8.46
C ARG A 79 -9.12 -0.21 -7.14
N THR A 80 -9.68 1.00 -7.06
CA THR A 80 -10.39 1.47 -5.88
C THR A 80 -11.64 0.63 -5.64
N LEU A 81 -11.97 0.39 -4.38
CA LEU A 81 -13.14 -0.33 -3.91
C LEU A 81 -13.75 0.42 -2.72
N PRO A 82 -15.08 0.40 -2.55
CA PRO A 82 -15.72 0.85 -1.33
C PRO A 82 -15.18 0.19 -0.08
N ALA A 83 -15.18 0.98 1.00
CA ALA A 83 -14.93 0.50 2.35
C ALA A 83 -15.76 1.32 3.34
N LEU A 84 -15.15 2.27 4.07
CA LEU A 84 -15.95 3.24 4.83
C LEU A 84 -16.68 4.20 3.88
N ALA A 85 -15.99 4.69 2.84
CA ALA A 85 -16.58 5.48 1.77
C ALA A 85 -17.26 4.56 0.76
N VAL A 86 -18.56 4.76 0.56
CA VAL A 86 -19.41 3.99 -0.37
C VAL A 86 -19.63 4.69 -1.70
N ALA A 87 -19.44 6.01 -1.72
CA ALA A 87 -19.45 6.82 -2.92
C ALA A 87 -18.46 7.97 -2.78
N TRP A 88 -18.03 8.49 -3.93
CA TRP A 88 -17.16 9.65 -3.98
C TRP A 88 -17.45 10.45 -5.24
N SER A 89 -17.19 11.75 -5.18
CA SER A 89 -17.26 12.65 -6.33
C SER A 89 -16.18 13.71 -6.24
N ARG A 90 -15.79 14.25 -7.40
CA ARG A 90 -14.86 15.38 -7.48
C ARG A 90 -15.55 16.59 -8.05
N ASP A 91 -15.06 17.76 -7.70
CA ASP A 91 -15.45 19.01 -8.33
C ASP A 91 -14.84 19.16 -9.73
N SER A 92 -15.19 20.24 -10.43
CA SER A 92 -14.67 20.53 -11.77
C SER A 92 -13.17 20.84 -11.79
N THR A 93 -12.60 21.29 -10.67
CA THR A 93 -11.16 21.57 -10.58
C THR A 93 -10.33 20.32 -10.27
N ALA A 94 -10.99 19.23 -9.90
CA ALA A 94 -10.38 17.99 -9.43
C ALA A 94 -9.49 18.16 -8.18
N ARG A 95 -9.62 19.30 -7.48
CA ARG A 95 -8.90 19.58 -6.22
C ARG A 95 -9.72 19.24 -5.01
N PHE A 96 -11.04 19.10 -5.13
CA PHE A 96 -11.92 18.78 -4.03
C PHE A 96 -12.64 17.47 -4.27
N TRP A 97 -12.48 16.53 -3.34
CA TRP A 97 -13.15 15.24 -3.35
C TRP A 97 -14.15 15.17 -2.21
N THR A 98 -15.41 14.86 -2.51
CA THR A 98 -16.42 14.55 -1.50
C THR A 98 -16.49 13.05 -1.34
N LEU A 99 -16.22 12.55 -0.13
CA LEU A 99 -16.42 11.16 0.24
C LEU A 99 -17.74 11.02 0.97
N GLU A 100 -18.58 10.08 0.54
CA GLU A 100 -19.80 9.68 1.23
C GLU A 100 -19.54 8.38 1.98
N LEU A 101 -19.62 8.45 3.30
CA LEU A 101 -19.39 7.33 4.21
C LEU A 101 -20.65 6.48 4.37
N ARG A 102 -20.49 5.18 4.58
CA ARG A 102 -21.58 4.29 4.99
C ARG A 102 -22.15 4.70 6.35
N GLU A 103 -23.31 4.17 6.68
CA GLU A 103 -23.80 4.27 8.05
C GLU A 103 -22.98 3.38 8.99
N PRO A 104 -22.64 3.86 10.19
CA PRO A 104 -22.02 3.04 11.21
C PRO A 104 -23.02 1.97 11.66
N GLU A 105 -22.59 0.71 11.66
CA GLU A 105 -23.41 -0.42 12.08
C GLU A 105 -23.13 -0.75 13.55
N PRO A 106 -24.07 -1.33 14.31
CA PRO A 106 -23.84 -1.74 15.69
C PRO A 106 -22.66 -2.71 15.86
N SER A 107 -22.39 -3.54 14.85
CA SER A 107 -21.24 -4.46 14.80
C SER A 107 -19.89 -3.75 14.70
N ASP A 108 -19.88 -2.43 14.47
CA ASP A 108 -18.65 -1.68 14.34
C ASP A 108 -17.90 -1.53 15.68
N GLY A 109 -18.59 -1.74 16.82
CA GLY A 109 -17.97 -1.85 18.14
C GLY A 109 -17.35 -0.56 18.71
N VAL A 110 -17.37 0.54 17.95
CA VAL A 110 -16.88 1.88 18.34
C VAL A 110 -18.05 2.81 18.62
N GLU A 111 -17.83 3.82 19.45
CA GLU A 111 -18.64 5.05 19.50
C GLU A 111 -18.95 5.48 18.05
N ARG A 112 -20.24 5.61 17.68
CA ARG A 112 -20.67 5.79 16.28
C ARG A 112 -19.83 6.87 15.60
N TRP A 113 -18.97 6.47 14.67
CA TRP A 113 -18.12 7.41 13.96
C TRP A 113 -18.96 8.26 13.01
N THR A 114 -18.59 9.53 12.89
CA THR A 114 -19.18 10.49 11.95
C THR A 114 -18.07 11.11 11.12
N ALA A 115 -18.40 11.72 9.99
CA ALA A 115 -17.42 12.42 9.16
C ALA A 115 -16.65 13.48 9.96
N ALA A 116 -17.32 14.18 10.89
CA ALA A 116 -16.69 15.16 11.77
C ALA A 116 -15.74 14.51 12.79
N ALA A 117 -16.14 13.39 13.41
CA ALA A 117 -15.28 12.66 14.34
C ALA A 117 -14.04 12.11 13.64
N LEU A 118 -14.19 11.48 12.46
CA LEU A 118 -13.06 10.99 11.67
C LEU A 118 -12.11 12.12 11.27
N ALA A 119 -12.66 13.24 10.80
CA ALA A 119 -11.85 14.39 10.43
C ALA A 119 -11.10 15.00 11.60
N ALA A 120 -11.66 14.96 12.81
CA ALA A 120 -10.95 15.37 14.02
C ALA A 120 -9.84 14.38 14.38
N THR A 121 -10.14 13.07 14.36
CA THR A 121 -9.16 12.01 14.63
C THR A 121 -7.98 12.05 13.66
N TRP A 122 -8.21 12.18 12.35
CA TRP A 122 -7.11 12.19 11.37
C TRP A 122 -6.19 13.40 11.52
N ARG A 123 -6.67 14.53 12.04
CA ARG A 123 -5.82 15.69 12.33
C ARG A 123 -5.05 15.54 13.63
N ALA A 124 -5.66 14.89 14.62
CA ALA A 124 -5.07 14.74 15.95
C ALA A 124 -4.06 13.59 16.01
N ASP A 125 -4.28 12.52 15.25
CA ASP A 125 -3.39 11.38 15.19
C ASP A 125 -2.14 11.69 14.33
N PRO A 126 -0.91 11.51 14.86
CA PRO A 126 0.30 11.84 14.13
C PRO A 126 0.53 11.02 12.85
N GLU A 127 0.17 9.73 12.84
CA GLU A 127 0.36 8.85 11.67
C GLU A 127 -0.62 9.27 10.56
N ALA A 128 -1.88 9.51 10.92
CA ALA A 128 -2.93 9.97 10.02
C ALA A 128 -2.62 11.37 9.46
N ASN A 129 -2.23 12.32 10.31
CA ASN A 129 -1.91 13.67 9.87
C ASN A 129 -0.70 13.67 8.94
N ALA A 130 0.33 12.89 9.25
CA ALA A 130 1.47 12.72 8.35
C ALA A 130 1.04 12.12 7.00
N ALA A 131 0.15 11.13 6.98
CA ALA A 131 -0.40 10.56 5.74
C ALA A 131 -1.16 11.61 4.91
N LEU A 132 -1.97 12.46 5.56
CA LEU A 132 -2.68 13.57 4.90
C LEU A 132 -1.69 14.59 4.30
N GLU A 133 -0.66 14.98 5.05
CA GLU A 133 0.37 15.90 4.57
C GLU A 133 1.15 15.33 3.38
N TRP A 134 1.55 14.06 3.46
CA TRP A 134 2.23 13.38 2.36
C TRP A 134 1.33 13.22 1.13
N GLY A 135 0.02 13.10 1.33
CA GLY A 135 -0.99 13.06 0.28
C GLY A 135 -1.32 14.42 -0.32
N GLY A 136 -0.74 15.52 0.18
CA GLY A 136 -1.01 16.87 -0.30
C GLY A 136 -2.38 17.41 0.09
N VAL A 137 -2.96 16.92 1.19
CA VAL A 137 -4.25 17.41 1.70
C VAL A 137 -4.06 18.76 2.40
N GLU A 138 -4.80 19.77 1.95
CA GLU A 138 -4.77 21.13 2.51
C GLU A 138 -6.01 21.43 3.37
N SER A 139 -7.13 20.74 3.12
CA SER A 139 -8.36 20.95 3.88
C SER A 139 -9.19 19.68 4.01
N LEU A 140 -9.93 19.59 5.12
CA LEU A 140 -10.75 18.43 5.47
C LEU A 140 -12.06 18.90 6.13
N VAL A 141 -13.10 19.11 5.34
CA VAL A 141 -14.33 19.77 5.80
C VAL A 141 -15.47 18.76 5.89
N PRO A 142 -15.87 18.32 7.09
CA PRO A 142 -17.10 17.55 7.25
C PRO A 142 -18.29 18.46 6.93
N ILE A 143 -19.10 18.08 5.95
CA ILE A 143 -20.29 18.86 5.55
C ILE A 143 -21.57 18.36 6.22
N ASP A 144 -21.57 17.09 6.65
CA ASP A 144 -22.59 16.51 7.53
C ASP A 144 -22.05 15.24 8.23
N ALA A 145 -22.92 14.45 8.85
CA ALA A 145 -22.54 13.24 9.58
C ALA A 145 -21.88 12.15 8.70
N ARG A 146 -22.15 12.13 7.39
CA ARG A 146 -21.71 11.07 6.47
C ARG A 146 -20.83 11.58 5.33
N ARG A 147 -20.71 12.90 5.13
CA ARG A 147 -19.92 13.44 4.02
C ARG A 147 -18.78 14.33 4.50
N VAL A 148 -17.60 14.08 3.93
CA VAL A 148 -16.38 14.88 4.13
C VAL A 148 -15.84 15.35 2.78
N VAL A 149 -15.54 16.63 2.68
CA VAL A 149 -14.86 17.23 1.53
C VAL A 149 -13.37 17.32 1.85
N VAL A 150 -12.54 16.81 0.96
CA VAL A 150 -11.08 16.79 1.08
C VAL A 150 -10.48 17.64 -0.03
N GLY A 151 -9.74 18.67 0.33
CA GLY A 151 -9.09 19.58 -0.62
C GLY A 151 -7.60 19.29 -0.76
N PHE A 152 -7.10 19.34 -1.99
CA PHE A 152 -5.72 18.99 -2.37
C PHE A 152 -4.93 20.17 -2.95
N SER A 153 -3.62 20.18 -2.67
CA SER A 153 -2.66 21.15 -3.19
C SER A 153 -2.42 21.04 -4.70
N ALA A 154 -2.74 19.89 -5.30
CA ALA A 154 -2.72 19.65 -6.74
C ALA A 154 -4.00 18.93 -7.20
N PRO A 155 -4.45 19.13 -8.46
CA PRO A 155 -5.58 18.39 -9.02
C PRO A 155 -5.30 16.88 -9.08
N ALA A 156 -6.26 16.06 -8.68
CA ALA A 156 -6.24 14.61 -8.80
C ALA A 156 -7.41 14.15 -9.67
N LEU A 157 -7.11 13.61 -10.86
CA LEU A 157 -8.14 13.19 -11.83
C LEU A 157 -8.88 11.92 -11.41
N GLU A 158 -8.14 11.03 -10.75
CA GLU A 158 -8.64 9.79 -10.15
C GLU A 158 -8.70 9.93 -8.63
N LEU A 159 -9.51 9.09 -7.99
CA LEU A 159 -9.63 9.09 -6.54
C LEU A 159 -8.26 8.84 -5.89
N PRO A 160 -7.76 9.74 -5.03
CA PRO A 160 -6.46 9.59 -4.41
C PRO A 160 -6.33 8.29 -3.61
N THR A 161 -5.29 7.51 -3.91
CA THR A 161 -4.99 6.24 -3.24
C THR A 161 -4.62 6.39 -1.77
N LEU A 162 -4.32 7.61 -1.30
CA LEU A 162 -4.10 7.90 0.13
C LEU A 162 -5.28 7.46 0.99
N PHE A 163 -6.50 7.44 0.44
CA PHE A 163 -7.69 7.00 1.16
C PHE A 163 -7.69 5.49 1.44
N ALA A 164 -6.77 4.73 0.84
CA ALA A 164 -6.49 3.34 1.20
C ALA A 164 -5.43 3.20 2.30
N ASP A 165 -4.91 4.31 2.82
CA ASP A 165 -3.93 4.30 3.89
C ASP A 165 -4.55 3.87 5.22
N ARG A 166 -3.90 2.92 5.89
CA ARG A 166 -4.38 2.34 7.15
C ARG A 166 -4.33 3.32 8.33
N ALA A 167 -3.56 4.40 8.25
CA ALA A 167 -3.58 5.47 9.24
C ALA A 167 -4.89 6.27 9.21
N LEU A 168 -5.62 6.26 8.08
CA LEU A 168 -6.92 6.92 7.95
C LEU A 168 -8.10 5.99 8.29
N GLY A 169 -7.82 4.74 8.68
CA GLY A 169 -8.87 3.77 8.94
C GLY A 169 -9.51 3.88 10.31
N VAL A 170 -10.67 3.24 10.44
CA VAL A 170 -11.37 3.01 11.71
C VAL A 170 -11.03 1.62 12.20
N THR A 171 -10.63 1.52 13.47
CA THR A 171 -10.37 0.25 14.13
C THR A 171 -11.69 -0.38 14.61
N TYR A 172 -11.87 -1.67 14.36
CA TYR A 172 -13.02 -2.46 14.77
C TYR A 172 -12.68 -3.35 15.97
N GLY A 173 -13.69 -3.60 16.80
CA GLY A 173 -13.58 -4.58 17.89
C GLY A 173 -13.28 -5.98 17.38
N ALA A 174 -12.51 -6.74 18.18
CA ALA A 174 -12.17 -8.14 17.93
C ALA A 174 -13.42 -9.02 18.02
N GLY A 175 -14.18 -9.12 16.92
CA GLY A 175 -15.40 -9.95 16.85
C GLY A 175 -15.65 -10.60 15.50
N ARG A 176 -14.85 -10.29 14.48
CA ARG A 176 -14.95 -10.93 13.15
C ARG A 176 -13.98 -12.10 13.05
N PRO A 177 -14.43 -13.30 12.61
CA PRO A 177 -13.52 -14.36 12.23
C PRO A 177 -12.65 -13.87 11.06
N GLY A 178 -11.37 -13.69 11.32
CA GLY A 178 -10.38 -13.17 10.38
C GLY A 178 -9.13 -14.05 10.32
N ILE A 179 -8.11 -13.57 9.62
CA ILE A 179 -6.79 -14.19 9.62
C ILE A 179 -6.10 -13.98 10.97
N VAL A 180 -5.63 -15.09 11.57
CA VAL A 180 -4.90 -15.13 12.84
C VAL A 180 -3.47 -15.60 12.56
N PRO A 181 -2.50 -14.67 12.50
CA PRO A 181 -1.11 -15.06 12.29
C PRO A 181 -0.55 -15.86 13.46
N ALA A 182 0.06 -16.99 13.16
CA ALA A 182 0.87 -17.77 14.08
C ALA A 182 2.12 -16.96 14.50
N PRO A 183 2.72 -17.27 15.67
CA PRO A 183 3.97 -16.65 16.09
C PRO A 183 5.07 -16.82 15.02
N PRO A 184 5.91 -15.80 14.79
CA PRO A 184 7.01 -15.89 13.85
C PRO A 184 8.08 -16.89 14.34
N GLY A 185 8.86 -17.43 13.41
CA GLY A 185 10.09 -18.19 13.71
C GLY A 185 9.96 -19.72 13.71
N GLY A 186 8.80 -20.28 13.38
CA GLY A 186 8.67 -21.70 13.09
C GLY A 186 9.01 -22.03 11.64
N ASP A 187 9.44 -23.27 11.38
CA ASP A 187 9.53 -23.79 10.02
C ASP A 187 8.14 -23.77 9.37
N LEU A 188 8.02 -23.17 8.18
CA LEU A 188 6.77 -23.10 7.45
C LEU A 188 6.32 -24.48 6.96
N ARG A 189 7.24 -25.43 6.78
CA ARG A 189 6.90 -26.83 6.51
C ARG A 189 6.13 -27.43 7.67
N ASP A 190 6.58 -27.21 8.91
CA ASP A 190 5.82 -27.67 10.07
C ASP A 190 4.43 -27.01 10.14
N ALA A 191 4.27 -25.78 9.66
CA ALA A 191 2.96 -25.14 9.59
C ALA A 191 2.03 -25.87 8.61
N VAL A 192 2.53 -26.35 7.47
CA VAL A 192 1.78 -27.21 6.53
C VAL A 192 1.32 -28.47 7.26
N ASP A 193 2.24 -29.14 7.95
CA ASP A 193 2.02 -30.43 8.60
C ASP A 193 1.08 -30.32 9.82
N ARG A 194 1.12 -29.20 10.55
CA ARG A 194 0.21 -28.88 11.67
C ARG A 194 -1.17 -28.37 11.23
N ALA A 195 -1.53 -28.56 9.98
CA ALA A 195 -2.83 -28.20 9.43
C ALA A 195 -3.15 -26.69 9.45
N THR A 196 -2.15 -25.81 9.36
CA THR A 196 -2.38 -24.36 9.19
C THR A 196 -3.22 -24.11 7.94
N ASP A 197 -4.16 -23.16 8.02
CA ASP A 197 -5.13 -22.90 6.95
C ASP A 197 -4.53 -22.16 5.76
N LEU A 198 -3.67 -21.18 6.04
CA LEU A 198 -3.03 -20.30 5.06
C LEU A 198 -1.53 -20.17 5.34
N ILE A 199 -0.70 -20.33 4.31
CA ILE A 199 0.73 -20.09 4.41
C ILE A 199 1.15 -19.15 3.29
N GLN A 200 1.78 -18.03 3.63
CA GLN A 200 2.33 -17.08 2.67
C GLN A 200 3.85 -17.27 2.56
N THR A 201 4.32 -17.70 1.39
CA THR A 201 5.73 -18.04 1.15
C THR A 201 6.15 -17.74 -0.28
N GLY A 202 7.43 -17.43 -0.47
CA GLY A 202 8.10 -17.42 -1.77
C GLY A 202 8.99 -18.64 -1.99
N ASP A 203 9.19 -19.48 -0.97
CA ASP A 203 10.14 -20.60 -1.00
C ASP A 203 9.71 -21.68 -2.02
N PRO A 204 10.48 -21.90 -3.10
CA PRO A 204 10.13 -22.88 -4.12
C PRO A 204 10.09 -24.31 -3.59
N ASP A 205 10.94 -24.67 -2.63
CA ASP A 205 10.99 -26.02 -2.07
C ASP A 205 9.71 -26.33 -1.29
N LEU A 206 9.23 -25.34 -0.53
CA LEU A 206 7.96 -25.44 0.18
C LEU A 206 6.76 -25.46 -0.78
N LEU A 207 6.82 -24.73 -1.89
CA LEU A 207 5.79 -24.80 -2.93
C LEU A 207 5.76 -26.17 -3.60
N ASP A 208 6.92 -26.76 -3.91
CA ASP A 208 7.01 -28.12 -4.47
C ASP A 208 6.52 -29.17 -3.48
N TYR A 209 6.84 -29.02 -2.19
CA TYR A 209 6.28 -29.85 -1.13
C TYR A 209 4.76 -29.74 -1.08
N ALA A 210 4.20 -28.52 -1.08
CA ALA A 210 2.76 -28.30 -1.01
C ALA A 210 2.01 -28.83 -2.24
N ARG A 211 2.61 -28.78 -3.45
CA ARG A 211 2.04 -29.37 -4.68
C ARG A 211 1.81 -30.87 -4.57
N GLN A 212 2.61 -31.56 -3.76
CA GLN A 212 2.53 -33.01 -3.56
C GLN A 212 1.46 -33.40 -2.52
N GLN A 213 0.91 -32.44 -1.77
CA GLN A 213 -0.05 -32.71 -0.71
C GLN A 213 -1.50 -32.58 -1.20
N PRO A 214 -2.34 -33.63 -1.05
CA PRO A 214 -3.74 -33.54 -1.39
C PRO A 214 -4.47 -32.56 -0.46
N GLY A 215 -5.40 -31.79 -1.02
CA GLY A 215 -6.22 -30.85 -0.24
C GLY A 215 -5.57 -29.49 0.00
N LEU A 216 -4.40 -29.21 -0.59
CA LEU A 216 -3.83 -27.86 -0.68
C LEU A 216 -4.06 -27.27 -2.07
N THR A 217 -4.24 -25.95 -2.10
CA THR A 217 -4.30 -25.14 -3.33
C THR A 217 -3.24 -24.06 -3.23
N ILE A 218 -2.50 -23.83 -4.31
CA ILE A 218 -1.49 -22.78 -4.38
C ILE A 218 -2.02 -21.68 -5.29
N ALA A 219 -2.10 -20.46 -4.76
CA ALA A 219 -2.49 -19.28 -5.50
C ALA A 219 -1.34 -18.28 -5.53
N PRO A 220 -0.90 -17.79 -6.70
CA PRO A 220 0.05 -16.69 -6.76
C PRO A 220 -0.59 -15.41 -6.23
N LEU A 221 0.11 -14.69 -5.37
CA LEU A 221 -0.28 -13.33 -4.97
C LEU A 221 0.20 -12.32 -6.04
N PRO A 222 -0.32 -11.08 -6.02
CA PRO A 222 0.15 -10.04 -6.92
C PRO A 222 1.66 -9.79 -6.81
N TRP A 223 2.24 -9.34 -7.90
CA TRP A 223 3.54 -8.69 -7.88
C TRP A 223 3.46 -7.45 -6.99
N SER A 224 3.99 -7.57 -5.78
CA SER A 224 3.78 -6.60 -4.70
C SER A 224 5.06 -5.90 -4.27
N ARG A 225 6.23 -6.37 -4.72
CA ARG A 225 7.53 -5.81 -4.39
C ARG A 225 8.38 -5.61 -5.64
N SER A 226 8.99 -4.44 -5.75
CA SER A 226 10.06 -4.12 -6.68
C SER A 226 11.35 -3.92 -5.90
N TYR A 227 12.41 -4.62 -6.29
CA TYR A 227 13.75 -4.41 -5.75
C TYR A 227 14.48 -3.40 -6.60
N LEU A 228 15.04 -2.39 -5.96
CA LEU A 228 15.73 -1.28 -6.60
C LEU A 228 17.18 -1.23 -6.14
N LEU A 229 18.07 -0.84 -7.06
CA LEU A 229 19.41 -0.38 -6.74
C LEU A 229 19.39 1.15 -6.71
N VAL A 230 19.63 1.71 -5.53
CA VAL A 230 19.75 3.15 -5.29
C VAL A 230 21.22 3.53 -5.25
N LEU A 231 21.61 4.43 -6.15
CA LEU A 231 22.98 4.88 -6.35
C LEU A 231 23.10 6.36 -5.96
N PRO A 232 23.72 6.69 -4.81
CA PRO A 232 23.97 8.08 -4.45
C PRO A 232 24.87 8.79 -5.48
N SER A 233 24.58 10.06 -5.78
CA SER A 233 25.30 10.84 -6.80
C SER A 233 26.80 11.02 -6.54
N TRP A 234 27.25 10.90 -5.29
CA TRP A 234 28.66 11.07 -4.92
C TRP A 234 29.55 9.89 -5.30
N SER A 235 28.97 8.77 -5.76
CA SER A 235 29.67 7.53 -6.10
C SER A 235 29.86 7.41 -7.62
N PRO A 236 30.78 8.18 -8.24
CA PRO A 236 31.07 8.07 -9.66
C PRO A 236 31.58 6.66 -9.97
N GLY A 237 31.07 6.05 -11.03
CA GLY A 237 31.34 4.66 -11.39
C GLY A 237 30.38 3.64 -10.78
N ALA A 238 29.53 3.99 -9.82
CA ALA A 238 28.47 3.07 -9.38
C ALA A 238 27.49 2.72 -10.51
N GLY A 239 27.29 3.64 -11.46
CA GLY A 239 26.52 3.39 -12.68
C GLY A 239 27.11 2.33 -13.60
N THR A 240 28.39 1.95 -13.44
CA THR A 240 29.01 0.85 -14.21
C THR A 240 28.81 -0.52 -13.55
N MET A 241 28.24 -0.58 -12.33
CA MET A 241 27.85 -1.84 -11.68
C MET A 241 26.64 -2.50 -12.34
N VAL A 242 25.88 -1.72 -13.14
CA VAL A 242 24.77 -2.21 -13.94
C VAL A 242 25.18 -2.17 -15.40
N PRO A 243 25.21 -3.32 -16.11
CA PRO A 243 25.53 -3.36 -17.53
C PRO A 243 24.61 -2.47 -18.38
N ALA A 244 25.14 -1.97 -19.50
CA ALA A 244 24.37 -1.17 -20.46
C ALA A 244 23.18 -1.95 -21.07
N ASP A 245 23.33 -3.27 -21.26
CA ASP A 245 22.20 -4.15 -21.58
C ASP A 245 21.42 -4.49 -20.30
N THR A 246 20.61 -3.53 -19.90
CA THR A 246 19.84 -3.63 -18.67
C THR A 246 18.76 -4.73 -18.74
N ALA A 247 18.32 -5.17 -19.92
CA ALA A 247 17.23 -6.15 -20.04
C ALA A 247 17.73 -7.57 -19.81
N ALA A 248 18.80 -7.99 -20.50
CA ALA A 248 19.39 -9.31 -20.29
C ALA A 248 19.96 -9.46 -18.88
N PHE A 249 20.57 -8.38 -18.34
CA PHE A 249 21.02 -8.32 -16.95
C PHE A 249 19.88 -8.54 -15.96
N ARG A 250 18.75 -7.83 -16.10
CA ARG A 250 17.58 -8.02 -15.23
C ARG A 250 16.98 -9.42 -15.35
N ALA A 251 16.94 -9.99 -16.55
CA ALA A 251 16.50 -11.37 -16.74
C ALA A 251 17.44 -12.39 -16.08
N GLY A 252 18.75 -12.12 -16.08
CA GLY A 252 19.75 -12.87 -15.30
C GLY A 252 19.46 -12.79 -13.81
N LEU A 253 19.32 -11.57 -13.26
CA LEU A 253 19.01 -11.36 -11.84
C LEU A 253 17.70 -12.04 -11.43
N ALA A 254 16.64 -11.96 -12.24
CA ALA A 254 15.37 -12.62 -11.94
C ALA A 254 15.52 -14.14 -11.83
N ARG A 255 16.42 -14.76 -12.59
CA ARG A 255 16.73 -16.20 -12.46
C ARG A 255 17.62 -16.51 -11.25
N ASP A 256 18.53 -15.60 -10.91
CA ASP A 256 19.48 -15.78 -9.81
C ASP A 256 18.84 -15.59 -8.43
N VAL A 257 17.69 -14.91 -8.35
CA VAL A 257 16.85 -14.86 -7.15
C VAL A 257 16.16 -16.22 -6.97
N ALA A 258 16.91 -17.20 -6.49
CA ALA A 258 16.47 -18.59 -6.46
C ALA A 258 15.38 -18.88 -5.41
N ARG A 259 15.20 -18.01 -4.40
CA ARG A 259 14.35 -18.28 -3.23
C ARG A 259 12.95 -17.66 -3.30
N THR A 260 12.61 -17.01 -4.40
CA THR A 260 11.26 -16.45 -4.60
C THR A 260 10.95 -16.31 -6.08
N ASP A 261 9.66 -16.24 -6.40
CA ASP A 261 9.21 -15.99 -7.77
C ASP A 261 9.53 -14.55 -8.15
N ALA A 262 10.33 -14.39 -9.19
CA ALA A 262 10.91 -13.13 -9.61
C ALA A 262 10.77 -12.92 -11.12
N ARG A 263 10.51 -11.67 -11.51
CA ARG A 263 10.43 -11.26 -12.92
C ARG A 263 11.17 -9.95 -13.17
N VAL A 264 11.32 -9.61 -14.45
CA VAL A 264 11.78 -8.28 -14.86
C VAL A 264 10.72 -7.24 -14.46
N PRO A 265 11.10 -6.11 -13.84
CA PRO A 265 10.16 -5.07 -13.46
C PRO A 265 9.45 -4.44 -14.65
N GLU A 266 8.15 -4.16 -14.48
CA GLU A 266 7.29 -3.62 -15.53
C GLU A 266 6.97 -2.14 -15.27
N ALA A 267 7.02 -1.32 -16.33
CA ALA A 267 6.61 0.07 -16.25
C ALA A 267 5.06 0.18 -16.19
N PRO A 268 4.49 1.25 -15.61
CA PRO A 268 5.15 2.47 -15.14
C PRO A 268 5.81 2.35 -13.76
N PHE A 269 6.91 3.08 -13.57
CA PHE A 269 7.67 3.12 -12.32
C PHE A 269 7.33 4.38 -11.52
N TRP A 270 6.58 4.24 -10.44
CA TRP A 270 6.07 5.38 -9.66
C TRP A 270 7.21 6.25 -9.11
N TRP A 271 8.36 5.68 -8.73
CA TRP A 271 9.50 6.42 -8.18
C TRP A 271 10.15 7.41 -9.17
N LYS A 272 9.79 7.37 -10.45
CA LYS A 272 10.17 8.42 -11.42
C LYS A 272 9.54 9.78 -11.10
N GLN A 273 8.44 9.80 -10.33
CA GLN A 273 7.75 11.03 -9.92
C GLN A 273 8.23 11.55 -8.56
N ARG A 274 9.23 10.94 -7.94
CA ARG A 274 9.73 11.33 -6.61
C ARG A 274 10.20 12.77 -6.50
N ASP A 275 10.63 13.38 -7.61
CA ASP A 275 11.16 14.73 -7.57
C ASP A 275 10.05 15.74 -7.22
N ALA A 276 8.78 15.36 -7.39
CA ALA A 276 7.62 16.11 -6.88
C ALA A 276 7.53 16.13 -5.34
N CYS A 277 8.24 15.23 -4.65
CA CYS A 277 8.22 15.10 -3.19
C CYS A 277 9.39 15.79 -2.50
N LEU A 278 10.39 16.22 -3.26
CA LEU A 278 11.57 16.85 -2.72
C LEU A 278 11.20 18.22 -2.13
N ARG A 279 10.95 18.27 -0.83
CA ARG A 279 11.07 19.51 -0.06
C ARG A 279 12.55 19.87 -0.03
N SER A 280 12.89 21.15 -0.18
CA SER A 280 14.28 21.61 -0.14
C SER A 280 14.94 21.21 1.19
N GLY A 281 15.65 20.09 1.18
CA GLY A 281 16.31 19.51 2.35
C GLY A 281 17.75 20.00 2.47
N THR A 282 18.13 20.36 3.69
CA THR A 282 19.48 20.76 4.06
C THR A 282 20.47 19.61 3.83
N SER A 283 21.63 19.90 3.24
CA SER A 283 22.67 18.90 3.02
C SER A 283 23.11 18.26 4.33
N VAL A 284 22.91 16.95 4.48
CA VAL A 284 23.39 16.20 5.65
C VAL A 284 24.92 16.13 5.60
N PRO A 285 25.64 16.42 6.70
CA PRO A 285 27.09 16.35 6.74
C PRO A 285 27.61 14.94 6.43
N ARG A 286 28.70 14.90 5.68
CA ARG A 286 29.37 13.70 5.17
C ARG A 286 29.90 12.84 6.32
N ARG A 287 29.22 11.75 6.64
CA ARG A 287 29.75 10.67 7.48
C ARG A 287 30.63 9.71 6.68
N GLU A 288 31.36 8.87 7.40
CA GLU A 288 32.19 7.79 6.88
C GLU A 288 31.38 6.94 5.88
N ARG A 289 31.92 6.80 4.67
CA ARG A 289 31.23 6.16 3.55
C ARG A 289 31.66 4.70 3.50
N LEU A 290 30.67 3.82 3.50
CA LEU A 290 30.90 2.39 3.35
C LEU A 290 31.19 2.06 1.89
N HIS A 291 32.32 1.40 1.65
CA HIS A 291 32.63 0.76 0.37
C HIS A 291 31.85 -0.56 0.23
N ALA A 292 30.52 -0.47 0.24
CA ALA A 292 29.62 -1.63 0.23
C ALA A 292 28.32 -1.36 -0.54
N VAL A 293 27.73 -2.44 -1.05
CA VAL A 293 26.32 -2.51 -1.45
C VAL A 293 25.51 -2.92 -0.22
N VAL A 294 24.74 -1.98 0.30
CA VAL A 294 24.04 -2.12 1.58
C VAL A 294 22.59 -2.58 1.37
N TYR A 295 22.11 -3.48 2.22
CA TYR A 295 20.73 -3.98 2.19
C TYR A 295 20.19 -4.16 3.63
N SER A 296 18.87 -4.33 3.77
CA SER A 296 18.27 -4.67 5.07
C SER A 296 18.63 -6.10 5.46
N ALA A 297 19.23 -6.32 6.62
CA ALA A 297 19.71 -7.64 7.06
C ALA A 297 18.60 -8.71 7.16
N ALA A 298 17.34 -8.29 7.34
CA ALA A 298 16.19 -9.18 7.39
C ALA A 298 15.67 -9.60 6.00
N ASP A 299 16.13 -8.94 4.92
CA ASP A 299 15.65 -9.17 3.56
C ASP A 299 16.61 -10.10 2.80
N GLY A 300 16.23 -11.38 2.74
CA GLY A 300 17.00 -12.42 2.07
C GLY A 300 17.12 -12.21 0.56
N VAL A 301 16.11 -11.60 -0.10
CA VAL A 301 16.15 -11.30 -1.53
C VAL A 301 17.09 -10.13 -1.79
N ALA A 302 17.04 -9.09 -0.96
CA ALA A 302 17.98 -7.97 -1.06
C ALA A 302 19.43 -8.41 -0.87
N ARG A 303 19.67 -9.37 0.04
CA ARG A 303 20.99 -10.01 0.21
C ARG A 303 21.44 -10.69 -1.08
N ASP A 304 20.64 -11.61 -1.61
CA ASP A 304 21.01 -12.41 -2.78
C ASP A 304 21.29 -11.48 -3.99
N LEU A 305 20.49 -10.42 -4.17
CA LEU A 305 20.73 -9.38 -5.18
C LEU A 305 22.02 -8.58 -4.92
N ALA A 306 22.26 -8.14 -3.69
CA ALA A 306 23.44 -7.36 -3.35
C ALA A 306 24.73 -8.16 -3.56
N GLU A 307 24.78 -9.42 -3.12
CA GLU A 307 25.90 -10.34 -3.33
C GLU A 307 26.16 -10.57 -4.82
N ARG A 308 25.10 -10.75 -5.61
CA ARG A 308 25.22 -10.91 -7.06
C ARG A 308 25.75 -9.66 -7.75
N ILE A 309 25.27 -8.47 -7.37
CA ILE A 309 25.77 -7.19 -7.92
C ILE A 309 27.25 -7.02 -7.60
N VAL A 310 27.67 -7.34 -6.37
CA VAL A 310 29.09 -7.28 -5.97
C VAL A 310 29.93 -8.24 -6.80
N ALA A 311 29.47 -9.48 -6.99
CA ALA A 311 30.18 -10.47 -7.79
C ALA A 311 30.34 -10.04 -9.26
N LEU A 312 29.35 -9.33 -9.82
CA LEU A 312 29.37 -8.85 -11.21
C LEU A 312 30.14 -7.55 -11.40
N ALA A 313 30.40 -6.78 -10.34
CA ALA A 313 31.10 -5.50 -10.43
C ALA A 313 32.61 -5.63 -10.65
N GLU A 314 33.20 -6.82 -10.49
CA GLU A 314 34.65 -7.10 -10.62
C GLU A 314 35.56 -6.18 -9.79
N ARG A 315 35.05 -5.67 -8.65
CA ARG A 315 35.75 -4.77 -7.73
C ARG A 315 36.06 -5.49 -6.41
N SER A 316 37.33 -5.80 -6.18
CA SER A 316 37.78 -6.57 -5.01
C SER A 316 37.47 -5.92 -3.65
N GLU A 317 37.33 -4.60 -3.62
CA GLU A 317 37.07 -3.82 -2.40
C GLU A 317 35.58 -3.64 -2.09
N LEU A 318 34.70 -3.98 -3.03
CA LEU A 318 33.26 -3.84 -2.85
C LEU A 318 32.70 -5.07 -2.13
N THR A 319 31.89 -4.86 -1.09
CA THR A 319 31.28 -5.94 -0.30
C THR A 319 29.77 -5.79 -0.22
N ALA A 320 29.03 -6.90 -0.10
CA ALA A 320 27.61 -6.86 0.25
C ALA A 320 27.50 -6.78 1.78
N ARG A 321 26.66 -5.88 2.30
CA ARG A 321 26.54 -5.67 3.75
C ARG A 321 25.09 -5.47 4.19
N GLY A 322 24.59 -6.44 4.96
CA GLY A 322 23.32 -6.32 5.65
C GLY A 322 23.43 -5.41 6.86
N LEU A 323 22.51 -4.45 7.01
CA LEU A 323 22.38 -3.61 8.19
C LEU A 323 21.05 -3.86 8.91
N PRO A 324 20.98 -3.75 10.25
CA PRO A 324 19.72 -3.69 10.98
C PRO A 324 18.83 -2.55 10.45
N ALA A 325 17.51 -2.69 10.57
CA ALA A 325 16.53 -1.77 9.95
C ALA A 325 16.82 -0.28 10.23
N ASP A 326 17.01 0.11 11.49
CA ASP A 326 17.26 1.52 11.85
C ASP A 326 18.59 2.06 11.28
N SER A 327 19.62 1.21 11.29
CA SER A 327 20.92 1.55 10.71
C SER A 327 20.86 1.63 9.19
N PHE A 328 20.07 0.76 8.56
CA PHE A 328 19.81 0.78 7.12
C PHE A 328 19.12 2.09 6.71
N VAL A 329 18.03 2.47 7.38
CA VAL A 329 17.30 3.72 7.10
C VAL A 329 18.20 4.94 7.30
N THR A 330 18.97 4.96 8.38
CA THR A 330 19.93 6.04 8.67
C THR A 330 21.00 6.15 7.58
N ALA A 331 21.58 5.02 7.15
CA ALA A 331 22.59 4.98 6.11
C ALA A 331 22.02 5.38 4.74
N LEU A 332 20.80 4.93 4.41
CA LEU A 332 20.10 5.28 3.17
C LEU A 332 19.85 6.78 3.10
N HIS A 333 19.27 7.36 4.16
CA HIS A 333 18.99 8.80 4.22
C HIS A 333 20.26 9.65 4.11
N ALA A 334 21.36 9.21 4.72
CA ALA A 334 22.66 9.88 4.61
C ALA A 334 23.40 9.60 3.28
N GLY A 335 22.92 8.66 2.46
CA GLY A 335 23.66 8.14 1.31
C GLY A 335 25.02 7.56 1.69
N GLY A 336 25.13 6.91 2.85
CA GLY A 336 26.40 6.50 3.47
C GLY A 336 27.09 5.27 2.85
N ALA A 337 26.68 4.79 1.68
CA ALA A 337 27.23 3.59 1.03
C ALA A 337 27.34 3.77 -0.49
N VAL A 338 28.12 2.92 -1.16
CA VAL A 338 28.31 2.93 -2.62
C VAL A 338 26.99 2.73 -3.35
N ALA A 339 26.15 1.82 -2.86
CA ALA A 339 24.81 1.56 -3.35
C ALA A 339 23.92 0.93 -2.28
N PHE A 340 22.62 0.98 -2.49
CA PHE A 340 21.62 0.34 -1.64
C PHE A 340 20.72 -0.57 -2.46
N VAL A 341 20.46 -1.79 -1.98
CA VAL A 341 19.37 -2.64 -2.47
C VAL A 341 18.21 -2.52 -1.49
N LEU A 342 17.06 -2.07 -1.98
CA LEU A 342 15.85 -1.94 -1.17
C LEU A 342 14.64 -2.48 -1.90
N ALA A 343 13.74 -3.13 -1.15
CA ALA A 343 12.41 -3.49 -1.60
C ALA A 343 11.47 -2.30 -1.43
N VAL A 344 10.66 -2.03 -2.45
CA VAL A 344 9.61 -1.03 -2.44
C VAL A 344 8.31 -1.66 -2.92
N PRO A 345 7.14 -1.14 -2.57
CA PRO A 345 5.90 -1.70 -3.11
C PRO A 345 5.78 -1.41 -4.62
N THR A 346 5.19 -2.30 -5.39
CA THR A 346 4.95 -2.07 -6.84
C THR A 346 4.00 -0.91 -7.11
N HIS A 347 3.13 -0.61 -6.14
CA HIS A 347 2.29 0.58 -6.13
C HIS A 347 2.57 1.39 -4.86
N ALA A 348 2.64 2.71 -4.93
CA ALA A 348 2.91 3.55 -3.76
C ALA A 348 1.72 4.48 -3.50
N PRO A 349 0.78 4.12 -2.61
CA PRO A 349 -0.39 4.95 -2.33
C PRO A 349 -0.03 6.35 -1.84
N LEU A 350 1.12 6.48 -1.17
CA LEU A 350 1.71 7.73 -0.70
C LEU A 350 3.17 7.81 -1.12
N LEU A 351 3.37 8.15 -2.40
CA LEU A 351 4.67 8.23 -3.07
C LEU A 351 5.74 8.96 -2.24
N CYS A 352 5.40 10.14 -1.71
CA CYS A 352 6.37 10.96 -0.98
C CYS A 352 6.82 10.34 0.34
N ARG A 353 5.97 9.56 0.99
CA ARG A 353 6.33 8.82 2.20
C ARG A 353 7.27 7.66 1.87
N GLU A 354 6.99 6.92 0.79
CA GLU A 354 7.84 5.79 0.34
C GLU A 354 9.26 6.24 -0.02
N THR A 355 9.43 7.48 -0.49
CA THR A 355 10.74 8.05 -0.85
C THR A 355 11.38 8.92 0.22
N ALA A 356 10.72 9.13 1.37
CA ALA A 356 11.17 10.10 2.37
C ALA A 356 12.57 9.79 2.93
N ALA A 357 12.94 8.52 3.01
CA ALA A 357 14.25 8.08 3.48
C ALA A 357 15.33 8.09 2.38
N TRP A 358 15.00 8.41 1.13
CA TRP A 358 15.95 8.31 0.03
C TRP A 358 16.82 9.57 -0.02
N PRO A 359 18.10 9.46 -0.40
CA PRO A 359 18.91 10.64 -0.61
C PRO A 359 18.30 11.53 -1.72
N PRO A 360 18.52 12.86 -1.70
CA PRO A 360 17.89 13.78 -2.66
C PRO A 360 18.43 13.62 -4.09
N GLN A 361 19.71 13.24 -4.23
CA GLN A 361 20.37 13.05 -5.52
C GLN A 361 20.81 11.61 -5.69
N VAL A 362 19.96 10.79 -6.32
CA VAL A 362 20.25 9.37 -6.56
C VAL A 362 19.86 8.97 -7.96
N ALA A 363 20.58 8.03 -8.56
CA ALA A 363 20.08 7.25 -9.68
C ALA A 363 19.40 5.98 -9.15
N VAL A 364 18.22 5.65 -9.68
CA VAL A 364 17.42 4.49 -9.27
C VAL A 364 17.35 3.51 -10.43
N VAL A 365 17.79 2.28 -10.20
CA VAL A 365 17.74 1.21 -11.21
C VAL A 365 16.82 0.10 -10.71
N PRO A 366 15.73 -0.24 -11.43
CA PRO A 366 14.93 -1.40 -11.09
C PRO A 366 15.71 -2.69 -11.36
N LEU A 367 15.69 -3.62 -10.41
CA LEU A 367 16.37 -4.91 -10.49
C LEU A 367 15.39 -6.01 -10.89
N VAL A 368 14.49 -6.37 -9.97
CA VAL A 368 13.51 -7.46 -10.13
C VAL A 368 12.20 -7.09 -9.43
N GLU A 369 11.11 -7.67 -9.87
CA GLU A 369 9.86 -7.71 -9.12
C GLU A 369 9.67 -9.10 -8.54
N THR A 370 9.13 -9.18 -7.32
CA THR A 370 8.84 -10.46 -6.67
C THR A 370 7.39 -10.55 -6.24
N ARG A 371 6.91 -11.78 -6.14
CA ARG A 371 5.60 -12.09 -5.56
C ARG A 371 5.70 -13.26 -4.60
N MET A 372 4.80 -13.26 -3.64
CA MET A 372 4.59 -14.39 -2.74
C MET A 372 3.49 -15.30 -3.30
N HIS A 373 3.37 -16.48 -2.72
CA HIS A 373 2.29 -17.43 -2.98
C HIS A 373 1.54 -17.70 -1.69
N ALA A 374 0.23 -17.92 -1.82
CA ALA A 374 -0.60 -18.44 -0.75
C ALA A 374 -0.82 -19.94 -0.97
N ILE A 375 -0.39 -20.75 -0.01
CA ILE A 375 -0.78 -22.15 0.13
C ILE A 375 -2.01 -22.16 1.03
N VAL A 376 -3.15 -22.62 0.50
CA VAL A 376 -4.44 -22.58 1.18
C VAL A 376 -5.02 -23.98 1.27
N ARG A 377 -5.49 -24.36 2.45
CA ARG A 377 -6.19 -25.62 2.66
C ARG A 377 -7.61 -25.56 2.07
N ARG A 378 -8.06 -26.67 1.49
CA ARG A 378 -9.46 -26.83 1.07
C ARG A 378 -10.41 -26.64 2.25
N GLY A 379 -11.59 -26.09 1.97
CA GLY A 379 -12.62 -25.79 2.95
C GLY A 379 -12.41 -24.51 3.79
N VAL A 380 -11.31 -23.78 3.61
CA VAL A 380 -11.03 -22.51 4.33
C VAL A 380 -11.92 -21.38 3.79
N PRO A 381 -12.52 -20.52 4.63
CA PRO A 381 -13.34 -19.40 4.14
C PRO A 381 -12.60 -18.56 3.07
N PRO A 382 -13.32 -17.96 2.09
CA PRO A 382 -12.68 -17.21 1.01
C PRO A 382 -11.74 -16.12 1.52
N ILE A 383 -10.59 -15.99 0.87
CA ILE A 383 -9.55 -15.00 1.20
C ILE A 383 -9.51 -13.96 0.11
N VAL A 384 -9.45 -12.68 0.49
CA VAL A 384 -9.26 -11.56 -0.43
C VAL A 384 -7.82 -11.10 -0.38
N VAL A 385 -7.28 -10.82 -1.56
CA VAL A 385 -5.92 -10.30 -1.74
C VAL A 385 -5.98 -8.83 -2.15
N GLU A 386 -5.20 -7.99 -1.47
CA GLU A 386 -5.02 -6.58 -1.76
C GLU A 386 -3.82 -6.31 -2.66
N TRP A 387 -3.76 -5.11 -3.22
CA TRP A 387 -2.69 -4.66 -4.12
C TRP A 387 -1.27 -4.84 -3.58
N ASP A 388 -1.07 -4.76 -2.26
CA ASP A 388 0.23 -4.87 -1.57
C ASP A 388 0.58 -6.32 -1.17
N GLY A 389 -0.20 -7.29 -1.66
CA GLY A 389 -0.11 -8.70 -1.30
C GLY A 389 -0.68 -9.03 0.08
N THR A 390 -1.35 -8.08 0.74
CA THR A 390 -2.03 -8.35 2.02
C THR A 390 -3.20 -9.31 1.79
N VAL A 391 -3.29 -10.31 2.64
CA VAL A 391 -4.38 -11.28 2.69
C VAL A 391 -5.30 -10.94 3.85
N ARG A 392 -6.61 -11.09 3.64
CA ARG A 392 -7.64 -11.00 4.68
C ARG A 392 -8.81 -11.92 4.41
N ALA A 393 -9.58 -12.24 5.43
CA ALA A 393 -10.85 -12.94 5.27
C ALA A 393 -11.82 -12.08 4.41
N ALA A 394 -12.53 -12.71 3.48
CA ALA A 394 -13.56 -12.04 2.68
C ALA A 394 -14.70 -11.51 3.56
N GLY A 395 -15.27 -10.35 3.19
CA GLY A 395 -16.48 -9.81 3.82
C GLY A 395 -17.75 -10.47 3.27
N ALA A 396 -18.91 -10.26 3.91
CA ALA A 396 -20.19 -10.87 3.50
C ALA A 396 -20.57 -10.60 2.03
N GLY A 397 -20.39 -9.36 1.55
CA GLY A 397 -20.64 -9.00 0.15
C GLY A 397 -19.70 -9.71 -0.83
N GLU A 398 -18.46 -9.98 -0.44
CA GLU A 398 -17.46 -10.68 -1.26
C GLU A 398 -17.69 -12.20 -1.27
N LYS A 399 -18.14 -12.78 -0.14
CA LYS A 399 -18.49 -14.21 -0.03
C LYS A 399 -19.63 -14.61 -0.96
N SER A 400 -20.62 -13.73 -1.17
CA SER A 400 -21.76 -14.00 -2.06
C SER A 400 -21.37 -14.28 -3.51
N ARG A 401 -20.16 -13.87 -3.94
CA ARG A 401 -19.63 -14.08 -5.30
C ARG A 401 -18.68 -15.27 -5.42
N ALA A 402 -18.21 -15.79 -4.29
CA ALA A 402 -17.33 -16.96 -4.26
C ALA A 402 -18.12 -18.28 -4.31
N ARG A 403 -19.45 -18.23 -4.15
CA ARG A 403 -20.36 -19.37 -4.13
C ARG A 403 -21.01 -19.62 -5.48
#